data_AF-A0A6U4RQM8-F1
#
_entry.id   AF-A0A6U4RQM8-F1
#
_cell.length_a   1.000
_cell.length_b   1.000
_cell.length_c   1.000
_cell.angle_alpha   90.00
_cell.angle_beta   90.00
_cell.angle_gamma   90.00
#
_symmetry.space_group_name_H-M   'P 1'
#
loop_
_entity.id
_entity.type
_entity.pdbx_description
1 polymer ?
#
loop_
_entity_poly.entity_id
_entity_poly.type
_entity_poly.pdbx_seq_one_letter_code
_entity_poly.pdbx_strand_id
1 'polypeptide(L)'
;SDCVPCGRHQWSPPGSHECIDRQPCREEDFVASYTRCFPGNNSRVRSWHLAHSSKCDPTLPGSIAAKAPETVACAPCMKGWARHDATGECVKCPEVGQMRDLKSN
;
A
#
# COMPACT_ATOMS: atom_id res chain seq x y z
N SER A 1 -20.61 -12.26 31.22
CA SER A 1 -19.27 -12.67 30.78
C SER A 1 -18.52 -11.39 30.49
N ASP A 2 -17.49 -11.09 31.27
CA ASP A 2 -16.81 -9.80 31.17
C ASP A 2 -15.57 -9.96 30.30
N CYS A 3 -15.44 -9.11 29.29
CA CYS A 3 -14.25 -9.05 28.44
C CYS A 3 -13.24 -8.08 29.07
N VAL A 4 -12.01 -8.54 29.28
CA VAL A 4 -10.90 -7.68 29.74
C VAL A 4 -10.00 -7.35 28.54
N PRO A 5 -9.62 -6.06 28.32
CA PRO A 5 -8.70 -5.69 27.27
C PRO A 5 -7.33 -6.37 27.45
N CYS A 6 -6.71 -6.80 26.34
CA CYS A 6 -5.34 -7.30 26.38
C CYS A 6 -4.34 -6.21 26.80
N GLY A 7 -3.20 -6.64 27.37
CA GLY A 7 -2.10 -5.75 27.71
C GLY A 7 -1.50 -5.05 26.48
N ARG A 8 -0.70 -4.00 26.72
CA ARG A 8 -0.16 -3.11 25.68
C ARG A 8 0.53 -3.85 24.52
N HIS A 9 1.23 -4.95 24.78
CA HIS A 9 1.98 -5.72 23.77
C HIS A 9 1.29 -7.04 23.40
N GLN A 10 0.01 -7.16 23.68
CA GLN A 10 -0.75 -8.38 23.47
C GLN A 10 -1.93 -8.14 22.53
N TRP A 11 -2.43 -9.22 21.95
CA TRP A 11 -3.65 -9.22 21.15
C TRP A 11 -4.43 -10.52 21.36
N SER A 12 -5.72 -10.50 21.04
CA SER A 12 -6.54 -11.71 21.08
C SER A 12 -7.18 -11.92 19.72
N PRO A 13 -7.04 -13.11 19.10
CA PRO A 13 -7.74 -13.42 17.87
C PRO A 13 -9.25 -13.55 18.11
N PRO A 14 -10.11 -13.31 17.09
CA PRO A 14 -11.56 -13.42 17.24
C PRO A 14 -11.97 -14.80 17.78
N GLY A 15 -12.79 -14.81 18.84
CA GLY A 15 -13.27 -16.03 19.49
C GLY A 15 -12.29 -16.65 20.51
N SER A 16 -11.12 -16.04 20.72
CA SER A 16 -10.21 -16.47 21.78
C SER A 16 -10.63 -15.94 23.15
N HIS A 17 -10.28 -16.69 24.19
CA HIS A 17 -10.40 -16.29 25.60
C HIS A 17 -9.06 -15.86 26.20
N GLU A 18 -8.01 -15.80 25.37
CA GLU A 18 -6.64 -15.54 25.79
C GLU A 18 -6.01 -14.42 24.98
N CYS A 19 -5.09 -13.72 25.64
CA CYS A 19 -4.22 -12.71 25.03
C CYS A 19 -2.86 -13.34 24.72
N ILE A 20 -2.37 -13.07 23.52
CA ILE A 20 -1.11 -13.60 22.98
C ILE A 20 -0.13 -12.45 22.84
N ASP A 21 1.12 -12.68 23.23
CA ASP A 21 2.20 -11.70 23.06
C ASP A 21 2.50 -11.44 21.58
N ARG A 22 2.51 -10.16 21.21
CA ARG A 22 2.93 -9.72 19.89
C ARG A 22 4.44 -9.83 19.77
N GLN A 23 4.91 -10.18 18.59
CA GLN A 23 6.33 -10.24 18.28
C GLN A 23 6.85 -8.88 17.78
N PRO A 24 8.16 -8.61 17.83
CA PRO A 24 8.75 -7.46 17.16
C PRO A 24 8.48 -7.50 15.64
N CYS A 25 8.16 -6.35 15.04
CA CYS A 25 7.84 -6.27 13.61
C CYS A 25 9.05 -6.51 12.72
N ARG A 26 8.84 -7.22 11.60
CA ARG A 26 9.83 -7.54 10.55
C ARG A 26 9.41 -6.95 9.20
N GLU A 27 10.30 -7.02 8.21
CA GLU A 27 10.06 -6.45 6.87
C GLU A 27 8.82 -7.04 6.18
N GLU A 28 8.59 -8.33 6.38
CA GLU A 28 7.43 -9.07 5.86
C GLU A 28 6.08 -8.67 6.46
N ASP A 29 6.06 -7.96 7.59
CA ASP A 29 4.83 -7.47 8.22
C ASP A 29 4.29 -6.19 7.57
N PHE A 30 5.12 -5.53 6.76
CA PHE A 30 4.77 -4.29 6.07
C PHE A 30 4.33 -4.56 4.63
N VAL A 31 3.24 -3.91 4.23
CA VAL A 31 2.74 -3.92 2.85
C VAL A 31 2.87 -2.54 2.23
N ALA A 32 3.09 -2.53 0.92
CA ALA A 32 3.18 -1.31 0.14
C ALA A 32 1.77 -0.83 -0.26
N SER A 33 1.50 0.45 -0.02
CA SER A 33 0.43 1.22 -0.64
C SER A 33 1.01 2.15 -1.70
N TYR A 34 0.19 2.50 -2.68
CA TYR A 34 0.59 3.38 -3.77
C TYR A 34 -0.45 4.48 -3.95
N THR A 35 0.01 5.72 -4.16
CA THR A 35 -0.87 6.79 -4.64
C THR A 35 -1.29 6.55 -6.09
N ARG A 36 -2.21 7.37 -6.58
CA ARG A 36 -2.41 7.52 -8.02
C ARG A 36 -1.13 7.99 -8.69
N CYS A 37 -1.03 7.71 -9.99
CA CYS A 37 0.06 8.21 -10.81
C CYS A 37 -0.08 9.71 -10.99
N PHE A 38 1.01 10.44 -10.74
CA PHE A 38 1.11 11.84 -11.08
C PHE A 38 1.17 11.98 -12.60
N PRO A 39 0.26 12.76 -13.19
CA PRO A 39 0.31 13.02 -14.61
C PRO A 39 1.56 13.84 -14.98
N GLY A 40 2.07 13.62 -16.19
CA GLY A 40 3.25 14.33 -16.73
C GLY A 40 4.61 13.70 -16.43
N ASN A 41 4.80 13.01 -15.30
CA ASN A 41 6.09 12.39 -14.96
C ASN A 41 6.05 10.86 -14.72
N ASN A 42 4.87 10.24 -14.90
CA ASN A 42 4.65 8.80 -14.77
C ASN A 42 5.19 8.20 -13.45
N SER A 43 5.08 8.96 -12.36
CA SER A 43 5.54 8.55 -11.02
C SER A 43 4.40 8.46 -10.02
N ARG A 44 4.60 7.72 -8.93
CA ARG A 44 3.66 7.60 -7.80
C ARG A 44 4.44 7.44 -6.51
N VAL A 45 3.83 7.76 -5.37
CA VAL A 45 4.44 7.52 -4.07
C VAL A 45 4.14 6.10 -3.62
N ARG A 46 5.16 5.36 -3.22
CA ARG A 46 5.08 4.08 -2.50
C ARG A 46 5.28 4.34 -1.01
N SER A 47 4.32 3.93 -0.20
CA SER A 47 4.38 4.05 1.26
C SER A 47 4.18 2.68 1.93
N TRP A 48 4.93 2.41 2.98
CA TRP A 48 4.90 1.13 3.70
C TRP A 48 4.11 1.26 5.00
N HIS A 49 3.23 0.30 5.28
CA HIS A 49 2.41 0.28 6.50
C HIS A 49 2.20 -1.15 6.98
N LEU A 50 1.96 -1.32 8.28
CA LEU A 50 1.68 -2.64 8.86
C LEU A 50 0.38 -3.19 8.28
N ALA A 51 0.45 -4.39 7.70
CA ALA A 51 -0.73 -5.04 7.13
C ALA A 51 -1.75 -5.40 8.22
N HIS A 52 -1.26 -5.87 9.36
CA HIS A 52 -2.07 -6.29 10.50
C HIS A 52 -1.40 -5.86 11.80
N SER A 53 -1.97 -4.86 12.47
CA SER A 53 -1.47 -4.35 13.77
C SER A 53 -1.51 -5.38 14.90
N SER A 54 -2.22 -6.49 14.68
CA SER A 54 -2.32 -7.60 15.62
C SER A 54 -1.17 -8.61 15.53
N LYS A 55 -0.44 -8.69 14.40
CA LYS A 55 0.62 -9.68 14.21
C LYS A 55 1.93 -9.32 14.92
N CYS A 56 2.25 -8.03 14.98
CA CYS A 56 3.47 -7.53 15.58
C CYS A 56 3.24 -6.18 16.28
N ASP A 57 4.21 -5.76 17.09
CA ASP A 57 4.19 -4.45 17.76
C ASP A 57 5.43 -3.62 17.38
N PRO A 58 5.28 -2.47 16.70
CA PRO A 58 6.41 -1.65 16.25
C PRO A 58 7.15 -0.95 17.39
N THR A 59 6.63 -0.99 18.62
CA THR A 59 7.22 -0.36 19.81
C THR A 59 8.10 -1.31 20.62
N LEU A 60 8.10 -2.61 20.31
CA LEU A 60 8.95 -3.60 20.98
C LEU A 60 10.42 -3.47 20.53
N PRO A 61 11.40 -3.72 21.43
CA PRO A 61 12.81 -3.79 21.06
C PRO A 61 13.06 -4.78 19.92
N GLY A 62 13.87 -4.38 18.94
CA GLY A 62 14.16 -5.20 17.75
C GLY A 62 13.13 -5.09 16.63
N SER A 63 12.06 -4.31 16.81
CA SER A 63 11.13 -4.02 15.72
C SER A 63 11.77 -3.10 14.70
N ILE A 64 11.56 -3.41 13.42
CA ILE A 64 11.94 -2.49 12.35
C ILE A 64 10.86 -1.42 12.16
N ALA A 65 11.28 -0.23 11.74
CA ALA A 65 10.37 0.81 11.31
C ALA A 65 9.93 0.58 9.85
N ALA A 66 8.76 1.11 9.50
CA ALA A 66 8.36 1.21 8.09
C ALA A 66 9.42 1.97 7.29
N LYS A 67 9.73 1.51 6.08
CA LYS A 67 10.59 2.24 5.15
C LYS A 67 9.96 3.60 4.84
N ALA A 68 10.81 4.62 4.69
CA ALA A 68 10.36 5.95 4.31
C ALA A 68 9.59 5.90 2.97
N PRO A 69 8.54 6.72 2.80
CA PRO A 69 7.87 6.85 1.52
C PRO A 69 8.85 7.28 0.42
N GLU A 70 8.67 6.73 -0.77
CA GLU A 70 9.56 7.00 -1.90
C GLU A 70 8.77 7.17 -3.21
N THR A 71 9.33 7.92 -4.14
CA THR A 71 8.76 8.09 -5.48
C THR A 71 9.24 6.95 -6.38
N VAL A 72 8.29 6.21 -6.97
CA VAL A 72 8.57 5.10 -7.89
C VAL A 72 7.86 5.31 -9.22
N ALA A 73 8.32 4.62 -10.27
CA ALA A 73 7.64 4.60 -11.55
C ALA A 73 6.24 3.95 -11.42
N CYS A 74 5.31 4.43 -12.23
CA CYS A 74 4.02 3.81 -12.39
C CYS A 74 4.12 2.47 -13.14
N ALA A 75 3.28 1.51 -12.76
CA ALA A 75 3.17 0.26 -13.48
C ALA A 75 2.66 0.51 -14.92
N PRO A 76 3.17 -0.21 -15.93
CA PRO A 76 2.72 -0.04 -17.31
C PRO A 76 1.24 -0.38 -17.45
N CYS A 77 0.56 0.29 -18.38
CA CYS A 77 -0.81 -0.06 -18.74
C CYS A 77 -0.84 -1.39 -19.51
N MET A 78 -1.94 -2.14 -19.39
CA MET A 78 -2.13 -3.39 -20.14
C MET A 78 -2.14 -3.12 -21.65
N LYS A 79 -1.86 -4.16 -22.45
CA LYS A 79 -1.95 -4.06 -23.92
C LYS A 79 -3.34 -3.59 -24.34
N GLY A 80 -3.40 -2.56 -25.20
CA GLY A 80 -4.66 -1.93 -25.62
C GLY A 80 -5.18 -0.83 -24.68
N TRP A 81 -4.38 -0.45 -23.68
CA TRP A 81 -4.68 0.65 -22.75
C TRP A 81 -3.56 1.69 -22.78
N ALA A 82 -3.90 2.95 -22.56
CA ALA A 82 -2.98 4.08 -22.46
C ALA A 82 -3.20 4.83 -21.14
N ARG A 83 -2.17 5.52 -20.63
CA ARG A 83 -2.33 6.35 -19.43
C ARG A 83 -2.99 7.67 -19.83
N HIS A 84 -4.01 8.07 -19.08
CA HIS A 84 -4.72 9.32 -19.27
C HIS A 84 -3.94 10.48 -18.63
N ASP A 85 -3.67 11.53 -19.40
CA ASP A 85 -2.80 12.64 -18.98
C ASP A 85 -3.36 13.55 -17.90
N ALA A 86 -4.68 13.55 -17.66
CA ALA A 86 -5.25 14.37 -16.60
C ALA A 86 -5.40 13.59 -15.28
N THR A 87 -5.60 12.27 -15.35
CA THR A 87 -5.96 11.44 -14.18
C THR A 87 -4.87 10.44 -13.79
N GLY A 88 -3.92 10.17 -14.67
CA GLY A 88 -2.88 9.16 -14.48
C GLY A 88 -3.38 7.71 -14.53
N GLU A 89 -4.67 7.49 -14.80
CA GLU A 89 -5.30 6.17 -14.87
C GLU A 89 -5.09 5.52 -16.23
N CYS A 90 -5.02 4.20 -16.27
CA CYS A 90 -5.02 3.49 -17.55
C CYS A 90 -6.45 3.43 -18.09
N VAL A 91 -6.65 3.91 -19.32
CA VAL A 91 -7.91 3.86 -20.04
C VAL A 91 -7.76 3.04 -21.32
N LYS A 92 -8.81 2.32 -21.73
CA LYS A 92 -8.79 1.52 -22.96
C LYS A 92 -8.60 2.47 -24.14
N CYS A 93 -7.66 2.17 -25.04
CA CYS A 93 -7.54 2.92 -26.28
C CYS A 93 -8.85 2.77 -27.08
N PRO A 94 -9.42 3.86 -27.62
CA PRO A 94 -10.59 3.72 -28.49
C PRO A 94 -10.25 2.76 -29.63
N GLU A 95 -11.11 1.76 -29.81
CA GLU A 95 -11.03 0.89 -30.98
C GLU A 95 -11.22 1.79 -32.20
N VAL A 96 -10.25 1.75 -33.12
CA VAL A 96 -10.14 2.54 -34.36
C VAL A 96 -9.61 3.98 -34.23
N GLY A 97 -8.33 4.18 -34.58
CA GLY A 97 -7.94 5.27 -35.48
C GLY A 97 -7.47 6.62 -34.93
N GLN A 98 -7.20 6.80 -33.63
CA GLN A 98 -6.59 8.05 -33.15
C GLN A 98 -5.39 7.79 -32.22
N MET A 99 -4.24 7.48 -32.81
CA MET A 99 -2.99 8.10 -32.38
C MET A 99 -3.11 9.60 -32.68
N ARG A 100 -3.86 10.34 -31.85
CA ARG A 100 -3.52 11.75 -31.70
C ARG A 100 -2.56 11.77 -30.55
N ASP A 101 -1.33 12.15 -30.88
CA ASP A 101 -0.35 12.61 -29.90
C ASP A 101 -1.10 13.34 -28.79
N LEU A 102 -1.13 12.73 -27.61
CA LEU A 102 -1.45 13.37 -26.36
C LEU A 102 -0.28 14.32 -26.01
N LYS A 103 0.00 15.25 -26.92
CA LYS A 103 0.85 16.41 -26.69
C LYS A 103 -0.10 17.58 -26.50
N SER A 104 -0.33 17.92 -25.25
CA SER A 104 -1.03 19.14 -24.90
C SER A 104 -0.18 20.34 -25.30
N ASN A 105 -0.85 21.35 -25.88
CA ASN A 105 -0.37 22.72 -26.09
C ASN A 105 0.30 23.30 -24.85
#